data_AF-A0A1I5BGD5-F1
#
_entry.id   AF-A0A1I5BGD5-F1
#
_cell.length_a   1.000
_cell.length_b   1.000
_cell.length_c   1.000
_cell.angle_alpha   90.00
_cell.angle_beta   90.00
_cell.angle_gamma   90.00
#
_symmetry.space_group_name_H-M   'P 1'
#
loop_
_entity.id
_entity.type
_entity.pdbx_description
1 polymer ?
#
loop_
_entity_poly.entity_id
_entity_poly.type
_entity_poly.pdbx_seq_one_letter_code
_entity_poly.pdbx_strand_id
1 'polypeptide(L)'
;MRNALVSDSNEEGPRLDTSRPNIHDSKKDFLKERDAVASIVEHLNLAITELFGSEDDVQHQDMADRLQVAIDTGARKPQKFDDPEAAHGLALRNIVQTGFYYNSQLVIVRMINVYQERLNELKDQEAEFWSLANRAPNYYARTIALRLARLYALHKRQKPPFGTARDGNHPSTDFGRALEEIFDVLKIKATVRNAAEWAINQLTEDEINPSTNAFRGMLLGLNPPSSTEERQKTRQKIADMLVKSPKN
;
A
#
# COMPACT_ATOMS: atom_id res chain seq x y z
N MET A 1 -45.17 -13.86 17.83
CA MET A 1 -45.04 -13.87 16.36
C MET A 1 -43.63 -13.43 16.02
N ARG A 2 -42.81 -14.37 15.52
CA ARG A 2 -41.43 -14.14 15.06
C ARG A 2 -41.51 -13.65 13.62
N ASN A 3 -41.10 -12.42 13.35
CA ASN A 3 -40.77 -11.98 11.99
C ASN A 3 -39.26 -12.09 11.83
N ALA A 4 -38.85 -13.17 11.17
CA ALA A 4 -37.53 -13.29 10.57
C ALA A 4 -37.50 -12.39 9.32
N LEU A 5 -36.69 -11.33 9.36
CA LEU A 5 -36.28 -10.64 8.16
C LEU A 5 -35.00 -11.31 7.66
N VAL A 6 -35.21 -12.12 6.63
CA VAL A 6 -34.18 -12.50 5.66
C VAL A 6 -33.70 -11.21 5.00
N SER A 7 -32.43 -10.88 5.18
CA SER A 7 -31.73 -9.89 4.38
C SER A 7 -30.75 -10.65 3.50
N ASP A 8 -31.27 -11.12 2.36
CA ASP A 8 -30.44 -11.47 1.22
C ASP A 8 -29.79 -10.19 0.70
N SER A 9 -28.50 -10.03 0.96
CA SER A 9 -27.63 -9.18 0.16
C SER A 9 -26.21 -9.70 0.31
N ASN A 10 -25.90 -10.74 -0.47
CA ASN A 10 -24.56 -10.97 -1.00
C ASN A 10 -24.20 -9.75 -1.88
N GLU A 11 -23.92 -8.61 -1.25
CA GLU A 11 -23.10 -7.59 -1.87
C GLU A 11 -21.66 -8.13 -1.84
N GLU A 12 -21.27 -8.83 -2.90
CA GLU A 12 -19.86 -8.86 -3.29
C GLU A 12 -19.45 -7.40 -3.50
N GLY A 13 -19.00 -6.74 -2.43
CA GLY A 13 -18.29 -5.48 -2.52
C GLY A 13 -17.16 -5.61 -3.54
N PRO A 14 -16.73 -4.50 -4.16
CA PRO A 14 -15.69 -4.54 -5.18
C PRO A 14 -14.52 -5.43 -4.70
N ARG A 15 -14.14 -6.43 -5.51
CA ARG A 15 -13.07 -7.41 -5.21
C ARG A 15 -11.67 -6.79 -5.03
N LEU A 16 -11.60 -5.46 -5.01
CA LEU A 16 -10.43 -4.67 -4.68
C LEU A 16 -10.75 -3.98 -3.35
N ASP A 17 -10.09 -4.43 -2.29
CA ASP A 17 -10.13 -3.73 -1.00
C ASP A 17 -9.52 -2.33 -1.18
N THR A 18 -10.38 -1.32 -1.30
CA THR A 18 -9.98 0.09 -1.41
C THR A 18 -9.89 0.78 -0.05
N SER A 19 -10.04 0.06 1.07
CA SER A 19 -10.00 0.65 2.42
C SER A 19 -8.60 1.11 2.83
N ARG A 20 -7.55 0.63 2.14
CA ARG A 20 -6.14 0.90 2.45
C ARG A 20 -5.42 1.61 1.30
N PRO A 21 -5.84 2.81 0.88
CA PRO A 21 -5.15 3.52 -0.19
C PRO A 21 -3.71 3.83 0.25
N ASN A 22 -2.74 3.49 -0.61
CA ASN A 22 -1.38 4.01 -0.43
C ASN A 22 -1.43 5.52 -0.68
N ILE A 23 -1.38 6.29 0.41
CA ILE A 23 -1.47 7.76 0.40
C ILE A 23 -0.13 8.45 0.10
N HIS A 24 0.96 7.69 -0.06
CA HIS A 24 2.30 8.24 -0.18
C HIS A 24 2.67 8.53 -1.63
N ASP A 25 3.19 9.73 -1.88
CA ASP A 25 3.63 10.17 -3.21
C ASP A 25 4.99 9.55 -3.61
N SER A 26 5.84 9.18 -2.64
CA SER A 26 7.17 8.62 -2.89
C SER A 26 7.58 7.52 -1.90
N LYS A 27 8.54 6.66 -2.31
CA LYS A 27 9.13 5.65 -1.41
C LYS A 27 9.80 6.29 -0.21
N LYS A 28 10.41 7.47 -0.40
CA LYS A 28 11.09 8.19 0.68
C LYS A 28 10.09 8.66 1.73
N ASP A 29 8.94 9.18 1.32
CA ASP A 29 7.90 9.65 2.24
C ASP A 29 7.28 8.47 3.00
N PHE A 30 7.03 7.36 2.29
CA PHE A 30 6.59 6.10 2.90
C PHE A 30 7.56 5.57 3.95
N LEU A 31 8.86 5.47 3.62
CA LEU A 31 9.88 4.98 4.57
C LEU A 31 9.97 5.91 5.79
N LYS A 32 9.87 7.23 5.58
CA LYS A 32 9.88 8.21 6.67
C LYS A 32 8.70 8.04 7.62
N GLU A 33 7.48 7.81 7.10
CA GLU A 33 6.31 7.52 7.94
C GLU A 33 6.50 6.21 8.70
N ARG A 34 6.89 5.14 8.01
CA ARG A 34 7.13 3.83 8.63
C ARG A 34 8.14 3.91 9.78
N ASP A 35 9.27 4.57 9.53
CA ASP A 35 10.34 4.71 10.54
C ASP A 35 9.89 5.58 11.71
N ALA A 36 9.13 6.65 11.45
CA ALA A 36 8.55 7.48 12.51
C ALA A 36 7.53 6.70 13.36
N VAL A 37 6.62 5.96 12.73
CA VAL A 37 5.63 5.14 13.44
C VAL A 37 6.31 4.04 14.25
N ALA A 38 7.32 3.36 13.70
CA ALA A 38 8.10 2.36 14.41
C ALA A 38 8.78 2.96 15.67
N SER A 39 9.40 4.13 15.52
CA SER A 39 10.04 4.84 16.64
C SER A 39 9.02 5.30 17.68
N ILE A 40 7.83 5.76 17.28
CA ILE A 40 6.76 6.12 18.21
C ILE A 40 6.33 4.91 19.03
N VAL A 41 6.08 3.77 18.38
CA VAL A 41 5.70 2.52 19.07
C VAL A 41 6.79 2.10 20.07
N GLU A 42 8.05 2.15 19.67
CA GLU A 42 9.18 1.83 20.55
C GLU A 42 9.20 2.74 21.79
N HIS A 43 9.16 4.06 21.59
CA HIS A 43 9.20 5.01 22.70
C HIS A 43 7.98 4.90 23.62
N LEU A 44 6.78 4.64 23.08
CA LEU A 44 5.58 4.46 23.91
C LEU A 44 5.65 3.15 24.73
N ASN A 45 6.19 2.07 24.17
CA ASN A 45 6.40 0.82 24.91
C ASN A 45 7.44 0.98 26.02
N LEU A 46 8.52 1.71 25.76
CA LEU A 46 9.51 2.05 26.78
C LEU A 46 8.87 2.88 27.90
N ALA A 47 8.11 3.92 27.54
CA ALA A 47 7.41 4.75 28.51
C ALA A 47 6.43 3.94 29.39
N ILE A 48 5.68 3.00 28.81
CA ILE A 48 4.81 2.10 29.59
C ILE A 48 5.63 1.22 30.52
N THR A 49 6.71 0.61 30.03
CA THR A 49 7.56 -0.25 30.87
C THR A 49 8.10 0.50 32.09
N GLU A 50 8.53 1.75 31.90
CA GLU A 50 9.01 2.61 33.00
C GLU A 50 7.90 3.08 33.95
N LEU A 51 6.64 3.13 33.50
CA LEU A 51 5.51 3.58 34.31
C LEU A 51 4.82 2.45 35.10
N PHE A 52 4.88 1.22 34.59
CA PHE A 52 4.30 0.04 35.25
C PHE A 52 5.34 -0.77 36.04
N GLY A 53 6.59 -0.83 35.57
CA GLY A 53 7.64 -1.64 36.18
C GLY A 53 7.32 -3.14 36.20
N SER A 54 8.03 -3.86 37.07
CA SER A 54 7.73 -5.26 37.38
C SER A 54 6.80 -5.34 38.59
N GLU A 55 5.82 -6.24 38.58
CA GLU A 55 4.89 -6.45 39.71
C GLU A 55 5.62 -6.85 41.01
N ASP A 56 6.80 -7.44 40.89
CA ASP A 56 7.63 -7.87 42.02
C ASP A 56 8.56 -6.78 42.59
N ASP A 57 8.61 -5.60 41.96
CA ASP A 57 9.48 -4.50 42.38
C ASP A 57 8.74 -3.50 43.28
N VAL A 58 8.78 -3.78 44.59
CA VAL A 58 8.19 -2.92 45.62
C VAL A 58 8.76 -1.50 45.61
N GLN A 59 10.03 -1.32 45.23
CA GLN A 59 10.63 0.02 45.16
C GLN A 59 10.07 0.80 43.98
N HIS A 60 9.84 0.12 42.85
CA HIS A 60 9.21 0.72 41.69
C HIS A 60 7.75 1.12 41.98
N GLN A 61 6.99 0.29 42.70
CA GLN A 61 5.62 0.63 43.09
C GLN A 61 5.55 1.89 43.97
N ASP A 62 6.42 1.99 44.98
CA ASP A 62 6.49 3.20 45.82
C ASP A 62 6.90 4.46 45.02
N MET A 63 7.77 4.30 44.03
CA MET A 63 8.08 5.39 43.09
C MET A 63 6.86 5.77 42.25
N ALA A 64 6.13 4.80 41.71
CA ALA A 64 4.94 5.01 40.88
C ALA A 64 3.82 5.73 41.66
N ASP A 65 3.58 5.35 42.92
CA ASP A 65 2.63 6.02 43.80
C ASP A 65 3.00 7.49 44.05
N ARG A 66 4.29 7.76 44.29
CA ARG A 66 4.79 9.13 44.44
C ARG A 66 4.66 9.94 43.15
N LEU A 67 4.95 9.33 42.00
CA LEU A 67 4.79 9.95 40.69
C LEU A 67 3.33 10.27 40.40
N GLN A 68 2.41 9.36 40.69
CA GLN A 68 0.98 9.58 40.53
C GLN A 68 0.53 10.84 41.27
N VAL A 69 0.86 10.94 42.56
CA VAL A 69 0.48 12.10 43.38
C VAL A 69 1.09 13.40 42.83
N ALA A 70 2.37 13.37 42.46
CA ALA A 70 3.08 14.54 41.94
C ALA A 70 2.51 15.02 40.60
N ILE A 71 2.24 14.08 39.68
CA ILE A 71 1.71 14.35 38.34
C ILE A 71 0.27 14.83 38.41
N ASP A 72 -0.61 14.16 39.16
CA ASP A 72 -2.01 14.60 39.31
C ASP A 72 -2.11 15.98 39.95
N THR A 73 -1.27 16.25 40.95
CA THR A 73 -1.20 17.59 41.57
C THR A 73 -0.71 18.64 40.58
N GLY A 74 0.26 18.30 39.74
CA GLY A 74 0.76 19.16 38.66
C GLY A 74 -0.30 19.44 37.59
N ALA A 75 -1.02 18.41 37.17
CA ALA A 75 -2.04 18.49 36.12
C ALA A 75 -3.26 19.33 36.51
N ARG A 76 -3.57 19.44 37.81
CA ARG A 76 -4.66 20.30 38.32
C ARG A 76 -4.33 21.78 38.33
N LYS A 77 -3.07 22.17 38.12
CA LYS A 77 -2.70 23.59 38.06
C LYS A 77 -3.27 24.19 36.78
N PRO A 78 -3.87 25.39 36.84
CA PRO A 78 -4.45 26.04 35.66
C PRO A 78 -3.37 26.26 34.60
N GLN A 79 -3.62 25.77 33.39
CA GLN A 79 -2.74 25.94 32.25
C GLN A 79 -3.25 27.03 31.30
N LYS A 80 -2.33 27.63 30.53
CA LYS A 80 -2.67 28.67 29.54
C LYS A 80 -3.59 28.16 28.41
N PHE A 81 -3.72 26.85 28.24
CA PHE A 81 -4.49 26.21 27.18
C PHE A 81 -5.78 25.55 27.69
N ASP A 82 -6.17 25.80 28.94
CA ASP A 82 -7.45 25.35 29.49
C ASP A 82 -8.56 26.27 28.96
N ASP A 83 -8.96 26.10 27.70
CA ASP A 83 -10.21 26.67 27.17
C ASP A 83 -11.36 25.69 27.45
N PRO A 84 -12.17 25.92 28.50
CA PRO A 84 -13.25 25.00 28.87
C PRO A 84 -14.44 25.08 27.92
N GLU A 85 -14.49 26.03 26.98
CA GLU A 85 -15.59 26.17 26.02
C GLU A 85 -15.41 25.23 24.83
N ALA A 86 -14.19 24.78 24.56
CA ALA A 86 -13.91 23.82 23.51
C ALA A 86 -14.10 22.36 23.98
N ALA A 87 -14.65 21.51 23.12
CA ALA A 87 -14.93 20.10 23.44
C ALA A 87 -13.67 19.32 23.90
N HIS A 88 -12.50 19.63 23.34
CA HIS A 88 -11.23 19.03 23.76
C HIS A 88 -10.80 19.49 25.16
N GLY A 89 -11.07 20.74 25.53
CA GLY A 89 -10.79 21.26 26.86
C GLY A 89 -11.68 20.61 27.93
N LEU A 90 -12.95 20.37 27.63
CA LEU A 90 -13.85 19.59 28.50
C LEU A 90 -13.36 18.15 28.67
N ALA A 91 -12.92 17.49 27.60
CA ALA A 91 -12.37 16.14 27.67
C ALA A 91 -11.10 16.08 28.53
N LEU A 92 -10.17 17.02 28.35
CA LEU A 92 -8.96 17.11 29.15
C LEU A 92 -9.28 17.38 30.63
N ARG A 93 -10.24 18.28 30.92
CA ARG A 93 -10.68 18.56 32.28
C ARG A 93 -11.25 17.31 32.96
N ASN A 94 -12.03 16.50 32.25
CA ASN A 94 -12.55 15.24 32.78
C ASN A 94 -11.42 14.24 33.09
N ILE A 95 -10.40 14.16 32.23
CA ILE A 95 -9.20 13.34 32.47
C ILE A 95 -8.46 13.80 33.73
N VAL A 96 -8.26 15.11 33.89
CA VAL A 96 -7.58 15.68 35.07
C VAL A 96 -8.38 15.46 36.36
N GLN A 97 -9.70 15.59 36.30
CA GLN A 97 -10.57 15.41 37.47
C GLN A 97 -10.69 13.95 37.92
N THR A 98 -10.67 12.99 36.99
CA THR A 98 -10.81 11.56 37.28
C THR A 98 -9.48 10.85 37.58
N GLY A 99 -8.34 11.52 37.35
CA GLY A 99 -6.99 11.02 37.62
C GLY A 99 -6.15 11.07 36.35
N PHE A 100 -5.30 12.10 36.21
CA PHE A 100 -4.53 12.35 35.00
C PHE A 100 -3.52 11.23 34.75
N TYR A 101 -2.84 10.78 35.81
CA TYR A 101 -1.80 9.74 35.73
C TYR A 101 -2.32 8.45 35.08
N TYR A 102 -3.33 7.81 35.67
CA TYR A 102 -3.88 6.55 35.13
C TYR A 102 -4.54 6.70 33.77
N ASN A 103 -5.30 7.78 33.56
CA ASN A 103 -5.92 8.01 32.26
C ASN A 103 -4.87 8.21 31.15
N SER A 104 -3.75 8.88 31.45
CA SER A 104 -2.66 9.06 30.49
C SER A 104 -2.04 7.71 30.09
N GLN A 105 -1.86 6.79 31.04
CA GLN A 105 -1.40 5.42 30.74
C GLN A 105 -2.37 4.68 29.81
N LEU A 106 -3.69 4.76 30.07
CA LEU A 106 -4.71 4.14 29.20
C LEU A 106 -4.68 4.72 27.77
N VAL A 107 -4.49 6.03 27.65
CA VAL A 107 -4.32 6.69 26.35
C VAL A 107 -3.05 6.20 25.66
N ILE A 108 -1.93 6.07 26.36
CA ILE A 108 -0.69 5.52 25.79
C ILE A 108 -0.90 4.09 25.30
N VAL A 109 -1.54 3.22 26.08
CA VAL A 109 -1.88 1.84 25.66
C VAL A 109 -2.72 1.86 24.38
N ARG A 110 -3.73 2.73 24.32
CA ARG A 110 -4.56 2.86 23.11
C ARG A 110 -3.76 3.37 21.92
N MET A 111 -2.87 4.33 22.12
CA MET A 111 -1.97 4.85 21.09
C MET A 111 -1.05 3.76 20.56
N ILE A 112 -0.44 2.93 21.42
CA ILE A 112 0.39 1.79 21.01
C ILE A 112 -0.39 0.87 20.08
N ASN A 113 -1.62 0.49 20.44
CA ASN A 113 -2.43 -0.39 19.60
C ASN A 113 -2.70 0.21 18.21
N VAL A 114 -3.10 1.49 18.16
CA VAL A 114 -3.39 2.19 16.89
C VAL A 114 -2.12 2.35 16.04
N TYR A 115 -1.00 2.74 16.64
CA TYR A 115 0.26 2.87 15.91
C TYR A 115 0.84 1.51 15.49
N GLN A 116 0.63 0.45 16.27
CA GLN A 116 1.04 -0.90 15.92
C GLN A 116 0.24 -1.44 14.74
N GLU A 117 -1.08 -1.20 14.73
CA GLU A 117 -1.94 -1.51 13.59
C GLU A 117 -1.45 -0.77 12.34
N ARG A 118 -1.20 0.55 12.46
CA ARG A 118 -0.64 1.33 11.36
C ARG A 118 0.73 0.83 10.90
N LEU A 119 1.60 0.43 11.83
CA LEU A 119 2.91 -0.12 11.49
C LEU A 119 2.78 -1.45 10.73
N ASN A 120 1.84 -2.30 11.12
CA ASN A 120 1.57 -3.55 10.43
C ASN A 120 1.04 -3.27 9.02
N GLU A 121 0.09 -2.35 8.86
CA GLU A 121 -0.37 -1.90 7.54
C GLU A 121 0.79 -1.39 6.67
N LEU A 122 1.69 -0.58 7.22
CA LEU A 122 2.85 -0.07 6.49
C LEU A 122 3.79 -1.22 6.11
N LYS A 123 4.03 -2.21 6.98
CA LYS A 123 4.85 -3.39 6.63
C LYS A 123 4.22 -4.22 5.52
N ASP A 124 2.91 -4.42 5.56
CA ASP A 124 2.17 -5.11 4.50
C ASP A 124 2.27 -4.32 3.19
N GLN A 125 2.08 -2.99 3.25
CA GLN A 125 2.28 -2.11 2.09
C GLN A 125 3.73 -2.14 1.59
N GLU A 126 4.72 -2.27 2.46
CA GLU A 126 6.11 -2.42 2.07
C GLU A 126 6.32 -3.71 1.28
N ALA A 127 5.79 -4.83 1.78
CA ALA A 127 5.86 -6.12 1.13
C ALA A 127 5.16 -6.13 -0.23
N GLU A 128 3.97 -5.52 -0.32
CA GLU A 128 3.12 -5.54 -1.51
C GLU A 128 3.52 -4.48 -2.57
N PHE A 129 3.88 -3.27 -2.13
CA PHE A 129 4.13 -2.12 -3.00
C PHE A 129 5.60 -1.76 -3.13
N TRP A 130 6.46 -2.04 -2.15
CA TRP A 130 7.82 -1.46 -2.09
C TRP A 130 8.99 -2.48 -2.05
N SER A 131 8.68 -3.78 -2.04
CA SER A 131 9.65 -4.90 -2.01
C SER A 131 10.47 -5.07 -3.29
N LEU A 132 9.98 -4.54 -4.41
CA LEU A 132 10.69 -4.49 -5.69
C LEU A 132 11.32 -3.11 -5.89
N ALA A 133 12.57 -3.07 -6.38
CA ALA A 133 13.35 -1.84 -6.57
C ALA A 133 12.69 -0.76 -7.46
N ASN A 134 11.58 -1.06 -8.15
CA ASN A 134 10.98 -0.22 -9.20
C ASN A 134 9.47 0.08 -9.06
N ARG A 135 8.80 -0.19 -7.92
CA ARG A 135 7.38 0.15 -7.77
C ARG A 135 7.17 1.42 -6.93
N ALA A 136 6.65 2.44 -7.59
CA ALA A 136 6.12 3.71 -7.06
C ALA A 136 4.77 3.95 -7.80
N PRO A 137 3.92 4.94 -7.45
CA PRO A 137 2.64 5.25 -8.09
C PRO A 137 2.62 5.21 -9.64
N ASN A 138 3.77 5.45 -10.28
CA ASN A 138 3.98 5.24 -11.70
C ASN A 138 3.72 3.81 -12.21
N TYR A 139 3.69 2.77 -11.37
CA TYR A 139 3.51 1.38 -11.83
C TYR A 139 2.11 1.12 -12.37
N TYR A 140 1.05 1.59 -11.68
CA TYR A 140 -0.33 1.42 -12.16
C TYR A 140 -0.56 2.26 -13.41
N ALA A 141 -0.10 3.51 -13.40
CA ALA A 141 -0.11 4.39 -14.56
C ALA A 141 0.61 3.75 -15.78
N ARG A 142 1.82 3.22 -15.58
CA ARG A 142 2.60 2.50 -16.60
C ARG A 142 1.94 1.21 -17.06
N THR A 143 1.36 0.44 -16.14
CA THR A 143 0.68 -0.84 -16.48
C THR A 143 -0.59 -0.60 -17.28
N ILE A 144 -1.39 0.39 -16.88
CA ILE A 144 -2.59 0.80 -17.62
C ILE A 144 -2.19 1.33 -18.99
N ALA A 145 -1.18 2.21 -19.06
CA ALA A 145 -0.65 2.73 -20.31
C ALA A 145 -0.14 1.60 -21.23
N LEU A 146 0.57 0.60 -20.69
CA LEU A 146 1.07 -0.55 -21.45
C LEU A 146 -0.05 -1.44 -21.98
N ARG A 147 -1.08 -1.72 -21.17
CA ARG A 147 -2.24 -2.50 -21.61
C ARG A 147 -3.02 -1.78 -22.71
N LEU A 148 -3.23 -0.47 -22.56
CA LEU A 148 -3.86 0.36 -23.59
C LEU A 148 -3.01 0.40 -24.86
N ALA A 149 -1.69 0.53 -24.74
CA ALA A 149 -0.76 0.55 -25.87
C ALA A 149 -0.77 -0.78 -26.64
N ARG A 150 -0.81 -1.91 -25.92
CA ARG A 150 -0.94 -3.26 -26.50
C ARG A 150 -2.27 -3.44 -27.22
N LEU A 151 -3.37 -2.97 -26.64
CA LEU A 151 -4.69 -3.02 -27.27
C LEU A 151 -4.71 -2.18 -28.57
N TYR A 152 -4.10 -1.00 -28.54
CA TYR A 152 -3.94 -0.17 -29.72
C TYR A 152 -3.11 -0.88 -30.81
N ALA A 153 -1.96 -1.43 -30.43
CA ALA A 153 -1.07 -2.16 -31.34
C ALA A 153 -1.75 -3.39 -31.94
N LEU A 154 -2.53 -4.13 -31.15
CA LEU A 154 -3.31 -5.29 -31.62
C LEU A 154 -4.32 -4.89 -32.70
N HIS A 155 -5.01 -3.76 -32.50
CA HIS A 155 -6.10 -3.34 -33.38
C HIS A 155 -5.61 -2.58 -34.62
N LYS A 156 -4.56 -1.77 -34.50
CA LYS A 156 -4.05 -0.90 -35.57
C LYS A 156 -2.77 -1.44 -36.23
N ARG A 157 -2.16 -2.52 -35.70
CA ARG A 157 -0.89 -3.11 -36.16
C ARG A 157 0.26 -2.10 -36.26
N GLN A 158 0.19 -1.05 -35.45
CA GLN A 158 1.14 0.06 -35.44
C GLN A 158 1.34 0.54 -34.01
N LYS A 159 2.51 1.12 -33.72
CA LYS A 159 2.78 1.73 -32.42
C LYS A 159 1.83 2.91 -32.18
N PRO A 160 1.28 3.09 -30.97
CA PRO A 160 0.44 4.23 -30.66
C PRO A 160 1.22 5.53 -30.81
N PRO A 161 0.68 6.53 -31.51
CA PRO A 161 1.30 7.85 -31.56
C PRO A 161 1.08 8.57 -30.23
N PHE A 162 2.10 9.27 -29.76
CA PHE A 162 1.98 10.19 -28.62
C PHE A 162 2.56 11.55 -28.98
N GLY A 163 1.82 12.60 -28.63
CA GLY A 163 2.21 14.00 -28.82
C GLY A 163 1.47 14.88 -27.82
N THR A 164 2.00 16.06 -27.54
CA THR A 164 1.39 17.07 -26.68
C THR A 164 0.88 18.23 -27.52
N ALA A 165 -0.24 18.84 -27.15
CA ALA A 165 -0.77 20.01 -27.83
C ALA A 165 0.15 21.23 -27.64
N ARG A 166 0.13 22.17 -28.58
CA ARG A 166 1.00 23.37 -28.55
C ARG A 166 0.57 24.39 -27.49
N ASP A 167 -0.72 24.37 -27.11
CA ASP A 167 -1.35 25.35 -26.21
C ASP A 167 -1.60 24.83 -24.78
N GLY A 168 -1.13 23.63 -24.44
CA GLY A 168 -1.30 23.07 -23.10
C GLY A 168 -0.61 21.73 -22.96
N ASN A 169 -0.24 21.36 -21.73
CA ASN A 169 0.48 20.13 -21.40
C ASN A 169 -0.39 18.85 -21.54
N HIS A 170 -1.45 18.93 -22.36
CA HIS A 170 -2.43 17.89 -22.62
C HIS A 170 -2.05 17.04 -23.85
N PRO A 171 -2.43 15.76 -23.89
CA PRO A 171 -2.13 14.90 -25.02
C PRO A 171 -2.92 15.31 -26.28
N SER A 172 -2.24 15.40 -27.42
CA SER A 172 -2.84 15.72 -28.72
C SER A 172 -3.29 14.50 -29.52
N THR A 173 -2.94 13.29 -29.09
CA THR A 173 -3.31 12.04 -29.74
C THR A 173 -4.45 11.32 -29.03
N ASP A 174 -5.27 10.58 -29.77
CA ASP A 174 -6.41 9.83 -29.20
C ASP A 174 -5.97 8.82 -28.14
N PHE A 175 -4.81 8.18 -28.34
CA PHE A 175 -4.19 7.30 -27.34
C PHE A 175 -3.87 8.05 -26.04
N GLY A 176 -3.31 9.26 -26.15
CA GLY A 176 -2.97 10.08 -25.00
C GLY A 176 -4.20 10.61 -24.28
N ARG A 177 -5.23 11.06 -25.00
CA ARG A 177 -6.50 11.54 -24.42
C ARG A 177 -7.24 10.43 -23.69
N ALA A 178 -7.32 9.24 -24.27
CA ALA A 178 -7.91 8.09 -23.62
C ALA A 178 -7.16 7.71 -22.32
N LEU A 179 -5.84 7.85 -22.31
CA LEU A 179 -5.03 7.59 -21.11
C LEU A 179 -5.27 8.65 -20.01
N GLU A 180 -5.44 9.92 -20.39
CA GLU A 180 -5.78 11.03 -19.48
C GLU A 180 -7.16 10.82 -18.86
N GLU A 181 -8.18 10.51 -19.66
CA GLU A 181 -9.54 10.20 -19.16
C GLU A 181 -9.54 9.01 -18.18
N ILE A 182 -8.79 7.95 -18.48
CA ILE A 182 -8.66 6.80 -17.57
C ILE A 182 -7.99 7.20 -16.26
N PHE A 183 -6.96 8.05 -16.30
CA PHE A 183 -6.28 8.52 -15.09
C PHE A 183 -7.21 9.40 -14.25
N ASP A 184 -8.03 10.24 -14.88
CA ASP A 184 -9.00 11.11 -14.20
C ASP A 184 -10.15 10.36 -13.53
N VAL A 185 -10.65 9.30 -14.18
CA VAL A 185 -11.67 8.39 -13.62
C VAL A 185 -11.08 7.63 -12.43
N LEU A 186 -9.87 7.12 -12.57
CA LEU A 186 -9.19 6.33 -11.53
C LEU A 186 -8.48 7.20 -10.46
N LYS A 187 -8.57 8.53 -10.57
CA LYS A 187 -7.92 9.50 -9.67
C LYS A 187 -6.40 9.28 -9.53
N ILE A 188 -5.75 8.88 -10.61
CA ILE A 188 -4.30 8.68 -10.69
C ILE A 188 -3.63 10.04 -10.94
N LYS A 189 -2.85 10.54 -9.98
CA LYS A 189 -2.14 11.83 -10.07
C LYS A 189 -0.84 11.79 -10.92
N ALA A 190 -0.59 10.72 -11.65
CA ALA A 190 0.66 10.53 -12.41
C ALA A 190 0.65 11.32 -13.73
N THR A 191 1.82 11.78 -14.18
CA THR A 191 1.96 12.46 -15.47
C THR A 191 1.73 11.49 -16.64
N VAL A 192 0.64 11.70 -17.40
CA VAL A 192 0.23 10.88 -18.57
C VAL A 192 1.39 10.68 -19.56
N ARG A 193 2.14 11.74 -19.86
CA ARG A 193 3.31 11.72 -20.76
C ARG A 193 4.34 10.65 -20.39
N ASN A 194 4.75 10.61 -19.13
CA ASN A 194 5.79 9.68 -18.68
C ASN A 194 5.33 8.23 -18.74
N ALA A 195 4.04 7.98 -18.50
CA ALA A 195 3.46 6.64 -18.60
C ALA A 195 3.28 6.20 -20.06
N ALA A 196 2.83 7.11 -20.94
CA ALA A 196 2.62 6.86 -22.36
C ALA A 196 3.93 6.59 -23.11
N GLU A 197 4.95 7.44 -22.92
CA GLU A 197 6.27 7.27 -23.56
C GLU A 197 6.93 5.96 -23.11
N TRP A 198 6.82 5.63 -21.82
CA TRP A 198 7.31 4.35 -21.31
C TRP A 198 6.59 3.16 -21.95
N ALA A 199 5.25 3.20 -22.01
CA ALA A 199 4.45 2.11 -22.57
C ALA A 199 4.74 1.84 -24.06
N ILE A 200 4.90 2.89 -24.86
CA ILE A 200 5.24 2.77 -26.30
C ILE A 200 6.61 2.10 -26.49
N ASN A 201 7.57 2.42 -25.62
CA ASN A 201 8.92 1.84 -25.66
C ASN A 201 8.98 0.37 -25.21
N GLN A 202 7.96 -0.12 -24.48
CA GLN A 202 7.88 -1.52 -24.04
C GLN A 202 7.18 -2.44 -25.05
N LEU A 203 6.57 -1.90 -26.12
CA LEU A 203 5.94 -2.72 -27.17
C LEU A 203 7.00 -3.45 -28.00
N THR A 204 6.91 -4.78 -28.01
CA THR A 204 7.74 -5.64 -28.86
C THR A 204 7.09 -5.85 -30.23
N GLU A 205 7.89 -6.24 -31.23
CA GLU A 205 7.38 -6.49 -32.60
C GLU A 205 6.35 -7.62 -32.63
N ASP A 206 6.47 -8.62 -31.76
CA ASP A 206 5.50 -9.71 -31.61
C ASP A 206 4.13 -9.24 -31.11
N GLU A 207 4.08 -8.15 -30.34
CA GLU A 207 2.83 -7.54 -29.85
C GLU A 207 2.18 -6.66 -30.92
N ILE A 208 2.97 -6.09 -31.83
CA ILE A 208 2.49 -5.28 -32.96
C ILE A 208 2.00 -6.17 -34.09
N ASN A 209 2.69 -7.29 -34.32
CA ASN A 209 2.36 -8.28 -35.34
C ASN A 209 2.24 -9.67 -34.72
N PRO A 210 1.18 -9.96 -33.93
CA PRO A 210 0.98 -11.30 -33.41
C PRO A 210 0.91 -12.30 -34.55
N SER A 211 1.82 -13.28 -34.52
CA SER A 211 1.75 -14.45 -35.39
C SER A 211 0.39 -15.13 -35.17
N THR A 212 -0.19 -15.68 -36.23
CA THR A 212 -1.54 -16.27 -36.24
C THR A 212 -1.75 -17.36 -35.17
N ASN A 213 -0.66 -17.90 -34.59
CA ASN A 213 -0.69 -18.88 -33.51
C ASN A 213 -0.76 -18.28 -32.09
N ALA A 214 -0.43 -17.00 -31.90
CA ALA A 214 -0.46 -16.33 -30.59
C ALA A 214 -1.89 -15.96 -30.12
N PHE A 215 -2.81 -15.74 -31.07
CA PHE A 215 -4.19 -15.34 -30.80
C PHE A 215 -4.98 -16.40 -30.01
N ARG A 216 -4.61 -17.68 -30.14
CA ARG A 216 -5.26 -18.80 -29.44
C ARG A 216 -4.85 -18.93 -27.97
N GLY A 217 -3.68 -18.42 -27.58
CA GLY A 217 -3.19 -18.45 -26.20
C GLY A 217 -3.72 -17.31 -25.33
N MET A 218 -3.91 -16.13 -25.92
CA MET A 218 -4.29 -14.92 -25.18
C MET A 218 -5.76 -14.90 -24.73
N LEU A 219 -6.65 -15.59 -25.45
CA LEU A 219 -8.09 -15.70 -25.13
C LEU A 219 -8.41 -16.74 -24.05
N LEU A 220 -7.45 -17.62 -23.71
CA LEU A 220 -7.66 -18.75 -22.78
C LEU A 220 -6.79 -18.69 -21.51
N GLY A 221 -6.03 -17.62 -21.29
CA GLY A 221 -5.23 -17.45 -20.07
C GLY A 221 -4.16 -18.53 -19.85
N LEU A 222 -3.82 -19.30 -20.88
CA LEU A 222 -2.74 -20.28 -20.83
C LEU A 222 -1.48 -19.61 -21.36
N ASN A 223 -0.47 -19.47 -20.50
CA ASN A 223 0.89 -19.15 -20.92
C ASN A 223 1.24 -19.99 -22.16
N PRO A 224 1.67 -19.38 -23.27
CA PRO A 224 2.17 -20.18 -24.38
C PRO A 224 3.39 -20.96 -23.88
N PRO A 225 3.50 -22.25 -24.19
CA PRO A 225 4.69 -23.00 -23.82
C PRO A 225 5.90 -22.37 -24.51
N SER A 226 7.02 -22.37 -23.78
CA SER A 226 8.30 -21.88 -24.27
C SER A 226 8.64 -22.43 -25.66
N SER A 227 9.38 -21.60 -26.40
CA SER A 227 9.74 -21.79 -27.81
C SER A 227 10.19 -23.22 -28.13
N THR A 228 9.92 -23.65 -29.36
CA THR A 228 10.23 -24.99 -29.88
C THR A 228 11.70 -25.38 -29.69
N GLU A 229 12.59 -24.39 -29.65
CA GLU A 229 14.03 -24.55 -29.39
C GLU A 229 14.35 -24.93 -27.93
N GLU A 230 13.63 -24.36 -26.95
CA GLU A 230 13.81 -24.73 -25.55
C GLU A 230 13.32 -26.15 -25.29
N ARG A 231 12.23 -26.58 -25.93
CA ARG A 231 11.75 -27.96 -25.89
C ARG A 231 12.75 -28.95 -26.50
N GLN A 232 13.41 -28.59 -27.60
CA GLN A 232 14.45 -29.42 -28.21
C GLN A 232 15.70 -29.52 -27.33
N LYS A 233 16.17 -28.41 -26.76
CA LYS A 233 17.30 -28.41 -25.80
C LYS A 233 16.99 -29.22 -24.55
N THR A 234 15.77 -29.14 -24.04
CA THR A 234 15.35 -29.89 -22.84
C THR A 234 15.22 -31.38 -23.14
N ARG A 235 14.70 -31.76 -24.31
CA ARG A 235 14.66 -33.17 -24.76
C ARG A 235 16.04 -33.75 -25.01
N GLN A 236 16.95 -32.99 -25.61
CA GLN A 236 18.36 -33.40 -25.78
C GLN A 236 19.05 -33.58 -24.42
N LYS A 237 18.85 -32.65 -23.48
CA LYS A 237 19.40 -32.74 -22.13
C LYS A 237 18.87 -33.94 -21.35
N ILE A 238 17.59 -34.28 -21.50
CA ILE A 238 16.99 -35.48 -20.90
C ILE A 238 17.51 -36.76 -21.57
N ALA A 239 17.65 -36.78 -22.89
CA ALA A 239 18.24 -37.91 -23.61
C ALA A 239 19.70 -38.16 -23.19
N ASP A 240 20.50 -37.11 -23.05
CA ASP A 240 21.89 -37.18 -22.60
C ASP A 240 22.03 -37.67 -21.14
N MET A 241 21.05 -37.32 -20.28
CA MET A 241 21.01 -37.82 -18.90
C MET A 241 20.63 -39.30 -18.83
N LEU A 242 19.76 -39.78 -19.72
CA LEU A 242 19.35 -41.19 -19.77
C LEU A 242 20.44 -42.10 -20.37
N VAL A 243 21.29 -41.57 -21.25
CA VAL A 243 22.45 -42.30 -21.82
C VAL A 243 23.62 -42.38 -20.81
N LYS A 244 23.72 -41.44 -19.87
CA LYS A 244 24.81 -41.38 -18.86
C LYS A 244 24.50 -42.07 -17.53
N SER A 245 23.38 -42.77 -17.38
CA SER A 245 23.18 -43.60 -16.18
C SER A 245 24.18 -44.77 -16.17
N PRO A 246 25.00 -44.93 -15.11
CA PRO A 246 25.92 -46.04 -15.01
C PRO A 246 25.15 -47.35 -14.85
N LYS A 247 25.43 -48.31 -15.73
CA LYS A 247 25.06 -49.71 -15.50
C LYS A 247 25.82 -50.20 -14.26
N ASN A 248 25.08 -50.61 -13.22
CA ASN A 248 25.59 -51.60 -12.28
C ASN A 248 25.76 -52.94 -12.99
#